data_AF-A0AAX4FT75-F1
#
_entry.id   AF-A0AAX4FT75-F1
#
_cell.length_a   1.000
_cell.length_b   1.000
_cell.length_c   1.000
_cell.angle_alpha   90.00
_cell.angle_beta   90.00
_cell.angle_gamma   90.00
#
_symmetry.space_group_name_H-M   'P 1'
#
loop_
_entity.id
_entity.type
_entity.pdbx_description
1 polymer ?
#
loop_
_entity_poly.entity_id
_entity_poly.type
_entity_poly.pdbx_seq_one_letter_code
_entity_poly.pdbx_strand_id
1 'polypeptide(L)'
;MAEDTRKRKLLELFTTITKKKAIVEPMRKVHGTLRDRDAVEREIALIMREILDRGYFKTKLTPRQLAKLVVAYYDGMNDTEIARTLGDEKLSKTVARARVRLKLFRDLDFKMPFDQEKLVKLLESDKTLKEISEELNVSPSTLREYRHVIEQRNDTTLDPYLERIRDVMEDRDLSEAMTRGVANDGLSEAIDITEAIDMGEF
;
A
#
# COMPACT_ATOMS: atom_id res chain seq x y z
N MET A 1 -56.59 35.82 19.41
CA MET A 1 -56.10 35.00 20.54
C MET A 1 -55.57 33.61 20.15
N ALA A 2 -55.81 33.08 18.94
CA ALA A 2 -55.37 31.73 18.53
C ALA A 2 -53.95 31.67 17.88
N GLU A 3 -53.46 32.79 17.36
CA GLU A 3 -52.17 32.84 16.66
C GLU A 3 -50.98 32.76 17.63
N ASP A 4 -51.12 33.39 18.81
CA ASP A 4 -50.10 33.45 19.85
C ASP A 4 -49.89 32.08 20.52
N THR A 5 -50.96 31.29 20.62
CA THR A 5 -50.91 29.90 21.12
C THR A 5 -50.22 28.96 20.14
N ARG A 6 -50.40 29.15 18.83
CA ARG A 6 -49.70 28.36 17.81
C ARG A 6 -48.21 28.70 17.77
N LYS A 7 -47.85 29.97 17.86
CA LYS A 7 -46.45 30.42 17.94
C LYS A 7 -45.75 29.88 19.19
N ARG A 8 -46.41 29.92 20.36
CA ARG A 8 -45.89 29.29 21.59
C ARG A 8 -45.70 27.79 21.46
N LYS A 9 -46.67 27.06 20.91
CA LYS A 9 -46.57 25.60 20.71
C LYS A 9 -45.45 25.23 19.74
N LEU A 10 -45.24 26.01 18.67
CA LEU A 10 -44.13 25.82 17.73
C LEU A 10 -42.78 26.08 18.41
N LEU A 11 -42.66 27.14 19.21
CA LEU A 11 -41.45 27.45 19.95
C LEU A 11 -41.11 26.34 20.96
N GLU A 12 -42.13 25.85 21.67
CA GLU A 12 -41.99 24.77 22.66
C GLU A 12 -41.59 23.44 22.02
N LEU A 13 -42.13 23.12 20.83
CA LEU A 13 -41.74 21.95 20.05
C LEU A 13 -40.29 22.06 19.54
N PHE A 14 -39.91 23.24 19.04
CA PHE A 14 -38.54 23.51 18.59
C PHE A 14 -37.54 23.41 19.75
N THR A 15 -37.90 23.93 20.93
CA THR A 15 -37.07 23.87 22.15
C THR A 15 -36.97 22.43 22.71
N THR A 16 -38.01 21.61 22.51
CA THR A 16 -38.02 20.22 22.96
C THR A 16 -37.22 19.31 22.01
N ILE A 17 -37.27 19.57 20.70
CA ILE A 17 -36.48 18.84 19.69
C ILE A 17 -35.00 19.21 19.79
N THR A 18 -34.67 20.49 20.03
CA THR A 18 -33.28 20.97 20.14
C THR A 18 -32.61 20.66 21.48
N LYS A 19 -33.35 20.17 22.49
CA LYS A 19 -32.78 19.68 23.76
C LYS A 19 -31.96 18.39 23.64
N LYS A 20 -31.86 17.77 22.44
CA LYS A 20 -30.75 16.86 22.14
C LYS A 20 -29.48 17.69 21.94
N LYS A 21 -28.68 17.82 23.00
CA LYS A 21 -27.41 18.57 23.05
C LYS A 21 -26.30 18.10 22.10
N ALA A 22 -26.56 17.16 21.20
CA ALA A 22 -25.64 16.78 20.13
C ALA A 22 -26.44 16.12 18.99
N ILE A 23 -26.72 16.87 17.91
CA ILE A 23 -27.32 16.34 16.67
C ILE A 23 -26.25 15.74 15.75
N VAL A 24 -24.98 15.99 16.06
CA VAL A 24 -23.83 15.41 15.38
C VAL A 24 -23.01 14.66 16.40
N GLU A 25 -22.56 13.45 16.04
CA GLU A 25 -21.45 12.84 16.76
C GLU A 25 -20.31 13.87 16.79
N PRO A 26 -19.68 14.11 17.95
CA PRO A 26 -18.52 14.99 17.98
C PRO A 26 -17.54 14.45 16.95
N MET A 27 -17.17 15.27 15.97
CA MET A 27 -16.12 14.95 15.03
C MET A 27 -14.97 14.36 15.85
N ARG A 28 -14.66 13.08 15.64
CA ARG A 28 -13.38 12.56 16.11
C ARG A 28 -12.38 13.53 15.52
N LYS A 29 -11.65 14.25 16.38
CA LYS A 29 -10.36 14.80 16.00
C LYS A 29 -9.50 13.59 15.67
N VAL A 30 -9.67 13.06 14.46
CA VAL A 30 -8.58 12.41 13.78
C VAL A 30 -7.63 13.58 13.56
N HIS A 31 -6.85 13.92 14.58
CA HIS A 31 -5.50 14.42 14.31
C HIS A 31 -4.99 13.49 13.22
N GLY A 32 -4.48 14.02 12.12
CA GLY A 32 -3.82 13.20 11.12
C GLY A 32 -2.76 12.40 11.86
N THR A 33 -3.12 11.20 12.30
CA THR A 33 -2.25 10.32 13.04
C THR A 33 -1.34 9.86 11.94
N LEU A 34 -0.11 10.39 11.98
CA LEU A 34 1.07 9.80 11.36
C LEU A 34 0.77 8.32 11.19
N ARG A 35 0.58 7.88 9.93
CA ARG A 35 0.09 6.52 9.68
C ARG A 35 1.13 5.56 10.23
N ASP A 36 0.86 4.97 11.38
CA ASP A 36 1.69 3.90 11.92
C ASP A 36 1.82 2.82 10.84
N ARG A 37 3.00 2.21 10.72
CA ARG A 37 3.27 1.13 9.75
C ARG A 37 2.17 0.06 9.76
N ASP A 38 1.66 -0.27 10.94
CA ASP A 38 0.56 -1.22 11.11
C ASP A 38 -0.77 -0.75 10.50
N ALA A 39 -1.04 0.56 10.47
CA ALA A 39 -2.21 1.12 9.82
C ALA A 39 -2.12 0.99 8.30
N VAL A 40 -0.93 1.29 7.74
CA VAL A 40 -0.62 1.11 6.30
C VAL A 40 -0.79 -0.35 5.90
N GLU A 41 -0.19 -1.28 6.65
CA GLU A 41 -0.31 -2.72 6.39
C GLU A 41 -1.76 -3.21 6.46
N ARG A 42 -2.57 -2.70 7.40
CA ARG A 42 -3.99 -3.06 7.51
C ARG A 42 -4.78 -2.60 6.30
N GLU A 43 -4.52 -1.40 5.80
CA GLU A 43 -5.21 -0.86 4.64
C GLU A 43 -4.85 -1.59 3.35
N ILE A 44 -3.56 -1.82 3.12
CA ILE A 44 -3.11 -2.65 1.99
C ILE A 44 -3.71 -4.07 2.10
N ALA A 45 -3.84 -4.62 3.31
CA ALA A 45 -4.46 -5.93 3.49
C ALA A 45 -5.96 -5.96 3.11
N LEU A 46 -6.69 -4.84 3.20
CA LEU A 46 -8.06 -4.73 2.71
C LEU A 46 -8.09 -4.74 1.18
N ILE A 47 -7.21 -3.96 0.55
CA ILE A 47 -7.05 -3.94 -0.91
C ILE A 47 -6.69 -5.35 -1.41
N MET A 48 -5.76 -6.03 -0.75
CA MET A 48 -5.37 -7.41 -1.10
C MET A 48 -6.51 -8.41 -0.95
N ARG A 49 -7.39 -8.22 0.04
CA ARG A 49 -8.58 -9.05 0.18
C ARG A 49 -9.51 -8.85 -1.01
N GLU A 50 -9.79 -7.60 -1.40
CA GLU A 50 -10.62 -7.31 -2.57
C GLU A 50 -10.06 -7.96 -3.84
N ILE A 51 -8.74 -7.92 -4.05
CA ILE A 51 -8.06 -8.55 -5.19
C ILE A 51 -8.26 -10.08 -5.18
N LEU A 52 -8.08 -10.71 -4.01
CA LEU A 52 -8.22 -12.16 -3.86
C LEU A 52 -9.68 -12.60 -4.00
N ASP A 53 -10.62 -11.83 -3.47
CA ASP A 53 -12.06 -12.12 -3.55
C ASP A 53 -12.57 -12.05 -5.00
N ARG A 54 -12.01 -11.12 -5.80
CA ARG A 54 -12.28 -11.04 -7.24
C ARG A 54 -11.59 -12.13 -8.06
N GLY A 55 -10.64 -12.85 -7.46
CA GLY A 55 -9.97 -13.98 -8.10
C GLY A 55 -8.96 -13.61 -9.18
N TYR A 56 -8.45 -12.38 -9.20
CA TYR A 56 -7.48 -11.93 -10.21
C TYR A 56 -6.20 -12.77 -10.22
N PHE A 57 -5.75 -13.26 -9.06
CA PHE A 57 -4.73 -14.30 -9.00
C PHE A 57 -4.86 -15.17 -7.75
N LYS A 58 -4.27 -16.38 -7.83
CA LYS A 58 -4.27 -17.36 -6.72
C LYS A 58 -2.92 -17.35 -6.01
N THR A 59 -2.92 -17.43 -4.68
CA THR A 59 -1.69 -17.55 -3.89
C THR A 59 -1.96 -18.31 -2.61
N LYS A 60 -0.89 -18.81 -1.99
CA LYS A 60 -0.93 -19.41 -0.64
C LYS A 60 -0.81 -18.35 0.46
N LEU A 61 -0.42 -17.13 0.11
CA LEU A 61 -0.23 -16.04 1.05
C LEU A 61 -1.58 -15.42 1.45
N THR A 62 -1.75 -15.17 2.74
CA THR A 62 -2.91 -14.46 3.27
C THR A 62 -2.87 -12.97 2.88
N PRO A 63 -4.01 -12.25 2.89
CA PRO A 63 -4.02 -10.80 2.62
C PRO A 63 -3.05 -10.00 3.47
N ARG A 64 -2.87 -10.38 4.75
CA ARG A 64 -1.91 -9.75 5.67
C ARG A 64 -0.46 -10.01 5.25
N GLN A 65 -0.14 -11.22 4.80
CA GLN A 65 1.19 -11.54 4.29
C GLN A 65 1.48 -10.83 2.97
N LEU A 66 0.47 -10.67 2.10
CA LEU A 66 0.61 -9.87 0.88
C LEU A 66 0.86 -8.39 1.18
N ALA A 67 0.17 -7.83 2.18
CA ALA A 67 0.42 -6.46 2.60
C ALA A 67 1.87 -6.27 3.12
N LYS A 68 2.35 -7.18 3.97
CA LYS A 68 3.75 -7.18 4.41
C LYS A 68 4.74 -7.30 3.26
N LEU A 69 4.44 -8.14 2.27
CA LEU A 69 5.24 -8.28 1.06
C LEU A 69 5.33 -6.96 0.29
N VAL A 70 4.20 -6.27 0.09
CA VAL A 70 4.18 -4.96 -0.58
C VAL A 70 5.04 -3.95 0.18
N VAL A 71 4.80 -3.79 1.49
CA VAL A 71 5.55 -2.81 2.29
C VAL A 71 7.04 -3.11 2.26
N ALA A 72 7.43 -4.36 2.47
CA ALA A 72 8.84 -4.76 2.43
C ALA A 72 9.47 -4.62 1.02
N TYR A 73 8.67 -4.76 -0.03
CA TYR A 73 9.11 -4.51 -1.40
C TYR A 73 9.42 -3.02 -1.63
N TYR A 74 8.54 -2.12 -1.19
CA TYR A 74 8.78 -0.67 -1.24
C TYR A 74 9.94 -0.23 -0.33
N ASP A 75 10.16 -0.94 0.79
CA ASP A 75 11.35 -0.77 1.64
C ASP A 75 12.66 -1.28 0.96
N GLY A 76 12.58 -1.83 -0.26
CA GLY A 76 13.74 -2.28 -1.05
C GLY A 76 14.28 -3.68 -0.70
N MET A 77 13.59 -4.43 0.16
CA MET A 77 14.04 -5.77 0.59
C MET A 77 14.03 -6.78 -0.56
N ASN A 78 14.92 -7.77 -0.51
CA ASN A 78 14.93 -8.87 -1.48
C ASN A 78 13.90 -9.98 -1.16
N ASP A 79 13.58 -10.85 -2.13
CA ASP A 79 12.52 -11.85 -1.97
C ASP A 79 12.80 -12.86 -0.81
N THR A 80 14.07 -13.09 -0.49
CA THR A 80 14.51 -13.94 0.64
C THR A 80 14.32 -13.24 1.98
N GLU A 81 14.67 -11.96 2.07
CA GLU A 81 14.45 -11.11 3.25
C GLU A 81 12.95 -10.95 3.51
N ILE A 82 12.16 -10.72 2.47
CA ILE A 82 10.70 -10.66 2.57
C ILE A 82 10.16 -11.99 3.10
N ALA A 83 10.60 -13.12 2.56
CA ALA A 83 10.19 -14.44 3.04
C ALA A 83 10.54 -14.67 4.53
N ARG A 84 11.73 -14.23 4.95
CA ARG A 84 12.16 -14.28 6.35
C ARG A 84 11.27 -13.41 7.24
N THR A 85 10.90 -12.21 6.81
CA THR A 85 9.96 -11.32 7.51
C THR A 85 8.56 -11.91 7.61
N LEU A 86 8.15 -12.72 6.64
CA LEU A 86 6.89 -13.49 6.69
C LEU A 86 6.97 -14.72 7.61
N GLY A 87 8.15 -15.07 8.12
CA GLY A 87 8.38 -16.15 9.08
C GLY A 87 8.86 -17.47 8.48
N ASP A 88 9.06 -17.56 7.15
CA ASP A 88 9.56 -18.77 6.51
C ASP A 88 10.36 -18.45 5.24
N GLU A 89 11.68 -18.67 5.29
CA GLU A 89 12.60 -18.46 4.17
C GLU A 89 12.27 -19.35 2.96
N LYS A 90 11.66 -20.52 3.17
CA LYS A 90 11.24 -21.42 2.08
C LYS A 90 10.14 -20.81 1.22
N LEU A 91 9.47 -19.75 1.70
CA LEU A 91 8.48 -19.01 0.93
C LEU A 91 9.08 -18.09 -0.14
N SER A 92 10.40 -17.94 -0.23
CA SER A 92 11.06 -17.05 -1.21
C SER A 92 10.53 -17.25 -2.65
N LYS A 93 10.37 -18.50 -3.11
CA LYS A 93 9.76 -18.79 -4.44
C LYS A 93 8.29 -18.38 -4.55
N THR A 94 7.53 -18.46 -3.46
CA THR A 94 6.12 -18.06 -3.42
C THR A 94 5.99 -16.55 -3.36
N VAL A 95 6.89 -15.87 -2.65
CA VAL A 95 7.04 -14.40 -2.61
C VAL A 95 7.35 -13.88 -4.01
N ALA A 96 8.37 -14.41 -4.68
CA ALA A 96 8.73 -14.00 -6.04
C ALA A 96 7.55 -14.14 -7.03
N ARG A 97 6.82 -15.27 -6.97
CA ARG A 97 5.63 -15.49 -7.79
C ARG A 97 4.49 -14.53 -7.46
N ALA A 98 4.22 -14.29 -6.18
CA ALA A 98 3.19 -13.36 -5.76
C ALA A 98 3.53 -11.92 -6.17
N ARG A 99 4.80 -11.53 -6.06
CA ARG A 99 5.34 -10.24 -6.46
C ARG A 99 5.14 -9.97 -7.95
N VAL A 100 5.53 -10.91 -8.82
CA VAL A 100 5.30 -10.83 -10.27
C VAL A 100 3.80 -10.73 -10.60
N ARG A 101 2.94 -11.48 -9.90
CA ARG A 101 1.48 -11.43 -10.08
C ARG A 101 0.86 -10.12 -9.62
N LEU A 102 1.45 -9.47 -8.63
CA LEU A 102 1.10 -8.13 -8.17
C LEU A 102 1.76 -7.04 -9.01
N LYS A 103 2.46 -7.40 -10.11
CA LYS A 103 3.21 -6.47 -10.97
C LYS A 103 4.26 -5.63 -10.25
N LEU A 104 4.77 -6.12 -9.13
CA LEU A 104 5.85 -5.48 -8.38
C LEU A 104 7.20 -5.88 -8.98
N PHE A 105 7.46 -5.46 -10.21
CA PHE A 105 8.62 -5.92 -10.98
C PHE A 105 9.92 -5.23 -10.58
N ARG A 106 11.01 -6.00 -10.57
CA ARG A 106 12.39 -5.51 -10.48
C ARG A 106 13.05 -5.61 -11.85
N ASP A 107 14.11 -4.85 -12.06
CA ASP A 107 14.91 -4.92 -13.30
C ASP A 107 15.40 -6.33 -13.62
N LEU A 108 15.71 -7.12 -12.57
CA LEU A 108 16.16 -8.50 -12.72
C LEU A 108 15.10 -9.42 -13.34
N ASP A 109 13.80 -9.13 -13.18
CA ASP A 109 12.73 -9.95 -13.76
C ASP A 109 12.68 -9.83 -15.30
N PHE A 110 13.17 -8.72 -15.84
CA PHE A 110 13.25 -8.46 -17.27
C PHE A 110 14.61 -8.82 -17.86
N LYS A 111 15.55 -9.30 -17.04
CA LYS A 111 16.90 -9.68 -17.48
C LYS A 111 16.90 -11.05 -18.16
N MET A 112 16.27 -11.10 -19.33
CA MET A 112 16.25 -12.27 -20.21
C MET A 112 17.59 -12.39 -20.96
N PRO A 113 18.06 -13.61 -21.29
CA PRO A 113 19.28 -13.81 -22.07
C PRO A 113 19.09 -13.51 -23.57
N PHE A 114 17.90 -13.06 -23.97
CA PHE A 114 17.52 -12.74 -25.33
C PHE A 114 16.66 -11.47 -25.34
N ASP A 115 16.42 -10.92 -26.52
CA ASP A 115 15.56 -9.75 -26.70
C ASP A 115 14.10 -10.06 -26.35
N GLN A 116 13.50 -9.23 -25.50
CA GLN A 116 12.09 -9.31 -25.12
C GLN A 116 11.17 -9.23 -26.35
N GLU A 117 11.48 -8.38 -27.34
CA GLU A 117 10.66 -8.27 -28.54
C GLU A 117 10.65 -9.57 -29.35
N LYS A 118 11.77 -10.30 -29.36
CA LYS A 118 11.87 -11.60 -30.01
C LYS A 118 10.92 -12.61 -29.35
N LEU A 119 10.84 -12.61 -28.02
CA LEU A 119 9.91 -13.48 -27.30
C LEU A 119 8.45 -13.12 -27.59
N VAL A 120 8.10 -11.83 -27.62
CA VAL A 120 6.73 -11.39 -27.95
C VAL A 120 6.33 -11.87 -29.35
N LYS A 121 7.17 -11.63 -30.35
CA LYS A 121 6.92 -12.08 -31.74
C LYS A 121 6.78 -13.60 -31.85
N LEU A 122 7.58 -14.35 -31.08
CA LEU A 122 7.49 -15.82 -31.07
C LEU A 122 6.22 -16.32 -30.37
N LEU A 123 5.75 -15.63 -29.32
CA LEU A 123 4.50 -15.96 -28.64
C LEU A 123 3.25 -15.65 -29.50
N GLU A 124 3.35 -14.67 -30.41
CA GLU A 124 2.31 -14.34 -31.38
C GLU A 124 2.32 -15.27 -32.61
N SER A 125 3.38 -16.05 -32.79
CA SER A 125 3.47 -17.05 -33.85
C SER A 125 2.77 -18.37 -33.46
N ASP A 126 2.37 -19.18 -34.45
CA ASP A 126 1.75 -20.51 -34.24
C ASP A 126 2.74 -21.59 -33.72
N LYS A 127 3.91 -21.18 -33.22
CA LYS A 127 4.90 -22.11 -32.67
C LYS A 127 4.50 -22.59 -31.29
N THR A 128 4.79 -23.86 -31.01
CA THR A 128 4.62 -24.44 -29.69
C THR A 128 5.66 -23.90 -28.71
N LEU A 129 5.35 -23.93 -27.40
CA LEU A 129 6.30 -23.55 -26.35
C LEU A 129 7.62 -24.33 -26.43
N LYS A 130 7.59 -25.57 -26.94
CA LYS A 130 8.79 -26.40 -27.11
C LYS A 130 9.68 -25.82 -28.21
N GLU A 131 9.12 -25.51 -29.37
CA GLU A 131 9.87 -24.92 -30.49
C GLU A 131 10.43 -23.55 -30.12
N ILE A 132 9.65 -22.71 -29.43
CA ILE A 132 10.12 -21.40 -28.93
C ILE A 132 11.28 -21.58 -27.95
N SER A 133 11.20 -22.59 -27.07
CA SER A 133 12.25 -22.88 -26.09
C SER A 133 13.56 -23.33 -26.76
N GLU A 134 13.47 -24.13 -27.82
CA GLU A 134 14.62 -24.58 -28.60
C GLU A 134 15.24 -23.42 -29.39
N GLU A 135 14.42 -22.56 -30.01
CA GLU A 135 14.89 -21.39 -30.76
C GLU A 135 15.55 -20.31 -29.90
N LEU A 136 15.05 -20.12 -28.67
CA LEU A 136 15.62 -19.18 -27.70
C LEU A 136 16.71 -19.81 -26.83
N ASN A 137 16.97 -21.11 -26.99
CA ASN A 137 17.93 -21.88 -26.19
C ASN A 137 17.71 -21.71 -24.67
N VAL A 138 16.45 -21.76 -24.24
CA VAL A 138 16.07 -21.67 -22.82
C VAL A 138 15.17 -22.83 -22.44
N SER A 139 15.16 -23.19 -21.15
CA SER A 139 14.27 -24.27 -20.69
C SER A 139 12.79 -23.87 -20.85
N PRO A 140 11.88 -24.81 -21.16
CA PRO A 140 10.44 -24.55 -21.19
C PRO A 140 9.91 -23.98 -19.87
N SER A 141 10.54 -24.31 -18.74
CA SER A 141 10.16 -23.80 -17.43
C SER A 141 10.49 -22.32 -17.28
N THR A 142 11.69 -21.92 -17.69
CA THR A 142 12.13 -20.52 -17.69
C THR A 142 11.30 -19.69 -18.68
N LEU A 143 11.01 -20.25 -19.86
CA LEU A 143 10.16 -19.60 -20.86
C LEU A 143 8.76 -19.29 -20.31
N ARG A 144 8.15 -20.22 -19.55
CA ARG A 144 6.85 -19.98 -18.89
C ARG A 144 6.93 -18.84 -17.87
N GLU A 145 8.03 -18.72 -17.13
CA GLU A 145 8.22 -17.63 -16.16
C GLU A 145 8.30 -16.28 -16.87
N TYR A 146 9.12 -16.17 -17.92
CA TYR A 146 9.22 -14.93 -18.72
C TYR A 146 7.92 -14.57 -19.43
N ARG A 147 7.22 -15.56 -19.99
CA ARG A 147 5.88 -15.36 -20.55
C ARG A 147 4.94 -14.77 -19.52
N HIS A 148 4.93 -15.30 -18.30
CA HIS A 148 4.06 -14.81 -17.23
C HIS A 148 4.38 -13.35 -16.86
N VAL A 149 5.67 -12.99 -16.80
CA VAL A 149 6.11 -11.61 -16.54
C VAL A 149 5.60 -10.65 -17.62
N ILE A 150 5.71 -11.03 -18.89
CA ILE A 150 5.24 -10.19 -20.01
C ILE A 150 3.71 -10.07 -20.02
N GLU A 151 2.99 -11.19 -19.84
CA GLU A 151 1.53 -11.17 -19.78
C GLU A 151 1.03 -10.30 -18.63
N GLN A 152 1.63 -10.41 -17.44
CA GLN A 152 1.27 -9.59 -16.29
C GLN A 152 1.60 -8.11 -16.48
N ARG A 153 2.64 -7.78 -17.24
CA ARG A 153 2.95 -6.39 -17.57
C ARG A 153 1.89 -5.75 -18.47
N ASN A 154 1.30 -6.52 -19.39
CA ASN A 154 0.32 -6.02 -20.36
C ASN A 154 -1.13 -6.07 -19.87
N ASP A 155 -1.41 -6.94 -18.90
CA ASP A 155 -2.68 -6.93 -18.17
C ASP A 155 -2.89 -5.54 -17.56
N THR A 156 -4.11 -5.02 -17.50
CA THR A 156 -4.46 -3.73 -16.86
C THR A 156 -5.45 -3.90 -15.71
N THR A 157 -5.90 -5.12 -15.45
CA THR A 157 -6.96 -5.42 -14.47
C THR A 157 -6.60 -5.01 -13.04
N LEU A 158 -5.32 -5.11 -12.68
CA LEU A 158 -4.82 -4.75 -11.35
C LEU A 158 -4.46 -3.27 -11.20
N ASP A 159 -4.41 -2.49 -12.28
CA ASP A 159 -3.88 -1.12 -12.25
C ASP A 159 -4.61 -0.21 -11.24
N PRO A 160 -5.96 -0.21 -11.15
CA PRO A 160 -6.67 0.61 -10.16
C PRO A 160 -6.33 0.24 -8.70
N TYR A 161 -5.94 -1.02 -8.46
CA TYR A 161 -5.53 -1.47 -7.14
C TYR A 161 -4.09 -1.06 -6.83
N LEU A 162 -3.21 -1.11 -7.84
CA LEU A 162 -1.81 -0.71 -7.71
C LEU A 162 -1.69 0.81 -7.51
N GLU A 163 -2.54 1.59 -8.17
CA GLU A 163 -2.68 3.04 -7.92
C GLU A 163 -3.09 3.29 -6.47
N ARG A 164 -4.17 2.67 -5.98
CA ARG A 164 -4.57 2.79 -4.56
C ARG A 164 -3.47 2.40 -3.57
N ILE A 165 -2.72 1.33 -3.87
CA ILE A 165 -1.59 0.91 -3.04
C ILE A 165 -0.49 1.97 -3.07
N ARG A 166 -0.20 2.54 -4.24
CA ARG A 166 0.79 3.62 -4.39
C ARG A 166 0.38 4.84 -3.57
N ASP A 167 -0.87 5.28 -3.66
CA ASP A 167 -1.38 6.42 -2.88
C ASP A 167 -1.18 6.19 -1.37
N VAL A 168 -1.51 4.99 -0.89
CA VAL A 168 -1.34 4.60 0.52
C VAL A 168 0.14 4.62 0.94
N MET A 169 1.05 4.24 0.05
CA MET A 169 2.49 4.25 0.30
C MET A 169 3.10 5.65 0.22
N GLU A 170 2.67 6.50 -0.71
CA GLU A 170 3.10 7.90 -0.81
C GLU A 170 2.70 8.68 0.46
N ASP A 171 1.48 8.46 0.97
CA ASP A 171 1.02 9.04 2.22
C ASP A 171 1.88 8.60 3.42
N ARG A 172 2.34 7.34 3.43
CA ARG A 172 3.27 6.82 4.45
C ARG A 172 4.61 7.54 4.35
N ASP A 173 5.21 7.58 3.17
CA ASP A 173 6.53 8.18 2.96
C ASP A 173 6.53 9.67 3.31
N LEU A 174 5.45 10.39 2.99
CA LEU A 174 5.23 11.78 3.42
C LEU A 174 5.15 11.91 4.95
N SER A 175 4.40 11.02 5.62
CA SER A 175 4.26 11.00 7.08
C SER A 175 5.61 10.71 7.77
N GLU A 176 6.40 9.77 7.24
CA GLU A 176 7.73 9.47 7.75
C GLU A 176 8.70 10.64 7.52
N ALA A 177 8.67 11.28 6.35
CA ALA A 177 9.51 12.44 6.05
C ALA A 177 9.20 13.62 6.98
N MET A 178 7.92 13.91 7.24
CA MET A 178 7.52 14.92 8.23
C MET A 178 8.00 14.57 9.64
N THR A 179 7.96 13.29 10.02
CA THR A 179 8.47 12.84 11.33
C THR A 179 10.00 13.04 11.44
N ARG A 180 10.74 12.70 10.38
CA ARG A 180 12.19 12.95 10.32
C ARG A 180 12.54 14.43 10.33
N GLY A 181 11.73 15.28 9.69
CA GLY A 181 11.87 16.74 9.70
C GLY A 181 11.63 17.35 11.08
N VAL A 182 10.57 16.93 11.79
CA VAL A 182 10.25 17.41 13.15
C VAL A 182 11.28 16.95 14.19
N ALA A 183 11.87 15.76 14.02
CA ALA A 183 12.98 15.31 14.89
C ALA A 183 14.29 16.10 14.68
N ASN A 184 14.42 16.85 13.58
CA ASN A 184 15.62 17.60 13.22
C ASN A 184 15.45 19.13 13.25
N ASP A 185 14.27 19.66 13.57
CA ASP A 185 14.03 21.10 13.60
C ASP A 185 14.03 21.61 15.06
N GLY A 186 15.23 21.99 15.53
CA GLY A 186 15.50 23.15 16.40
C GLY A 186 14.78 23.35 17.74
N LEU A 187 13.82 22.53 18.16
CA LEU A 187 13.04 22.81 19.37
C LEU A 187 13.78 22.49 20.68
N SER A 188 14.89 21.75 20.60
CA SER A 188 15.77 21.50 21.75
C SER A 188 16.66 22.71 22.08
N GLU A 189 16.87 23.64 21.14
CA GLU A 189 17.75 24.80 21.34
C GLU A 189 17.02 26.01 21.95
N ALA A 190 15.68 26.02 21.91
CA ALA A 190 14.87 27.10 22.46
C ALA A 190 14.57 26.98 23.97
N ILE A 191 14.84 25.81 24.58
CA ILE A 191 14.57 25.58 26.01
C ILE A 191 15.75 26.04 26.89
N ASP A 192 16.96 26.14 26.33
CA ASP A 192 18.17 26.52 27.08
C ASP A 192 18.34 28.02 27.35
N ILE A 193 17.52 28.90 26.75
CA ILE A 193 17.68 30.36 26.94
C ILE A 193 16.96 30.87 28.21
N THR A 194 15.96 30.14 28.71
CA THR A 194 15.18 30.58 29.90
C THR A 194 15.85 30.26 31.24
N GLU A 195 16.89 29.42 31.29
CA GLU A 195 17.53 29.01 32.55
C GLU A 195 18.80 29.84 32.89
N ALA A 196 19.22 30.75 32.01
CA ALA A 196 20.46 31.51 32.18
C ALA A 196 20.31 32.95 32.70
N ILE A 197 19.11 33.40 33.12
CA ILE A 197 18.88 34.80 33.56
C ILE A 197 18.77 34.98 35.09
N ASP A 198 18.81 33.93 35.92
CA ASP A 198 18.68 34.11 37.39
C ASP A 198 19.85 33.56 38.21
N MET A 199 21.09 33.82 37.76
CA MET A 199 22.29 33.60 38.58
C MET A 199 23.33 34.70 38.34
N GLY A 200 23.02 35.91 38.81
CA GLY A 200 24.02 36.95 38.95
C GLY A 200 23.41 38.32 39.15
N GLU A 201 23.21 38.73 40.40
CA GLU A 201 23.96 39.85 40.99
C GLU A 201 23.91 39.75 42.53
N PHE A 202 25.09 39.94 43.11
CA PHE A 202 25.32 40.27 44.52
C PHE A 202 25.10 41.77 44.72
#